data_AF-A0A3M2RC64-F1
#
_entry.id   AF-A0A3M2RC64-F1
#
_cell.length_a   1.000
_cell.length_b   1.000
_cell.length_c   1.000
_cell.angle_alpha   90.00
_cell.angle_beta   90.00
_cell.angle_gamma   90.00
#
_symmetry.space_group_name_H-M   'P 1'
#
loop_
_entity.id
_entity.type
_entity.pdbx_description
1 polymer ?
#
loop_
_entity_poly.entity_id
_entity_poly.type
_entity_poly.pdbx_seq_one_letter_code
_entity_poly.pdbx_strand_id
1 'polypeptide(L)'
;MRIRTLTLSWALLSGATSSYAQAGNLDVLMQQVFPSTEVTYIGYESIEREDIPASADVDRKYLVVDFRFKGSLPSTEKLQAKVHQVCMTMFKDQQLMRSLSDSGYDMVSVAFDRQSQFDCL
;
A
#
# COMPACT_ATOMS: atom_id res chain seq x y z
N MET A 1 1.57 -45.24 -43.45
CA MET A 1 2.69 -45.00 -42.51
C MET A 1 3.27 -43.61 -42.81
N ARG A 2 2.92 -42.59 -42.02
CA ARG A 2 3.54 -41.26 -42.01
C ARG A 2 3.51 -40.73 -40.58
N ILE A 3 4.66 -40.76 -39.93
CA ILE A 3 4.89 -40.31 -38.57
C ILE A 3 4.94 -38.78 -38.60
N ARG A 4 4.01 -38.11 -37.91
CA ARG A 4 4.06 -36.67 -37.63
C ARG A 4 4.59 -36.51 -36.21
N THR A 5 5.82 -36.02 -36.11
CA THR A 5 6.54 -35.69 -34.89
C THR A 5 5.80 -34.61 -34.08
N LEU A 6 5.52 -34.90 -32.81
CA LEU A 6 5.06 -33.94 -31.81
C LEU A 6 6.22 -33.00 -31.45
N THR A 7 6.03 -31.69 -31.63
CA THR A 7 6.85 -30.66 -30.98
C THR A 7 6.17 -30.25 -29.68
N LEU A 8 6.73 -30.71 -28.56
CA LEU A 8 6.37 -30.28 -27.22
C LEU A 8 6.98 -28.89 -26.97
N SER A 9 6.18 -27.83 -27.04
CA SER A 9 6.61 -26.49 -26.64
C SER A 9 6.47 -26.33 -25.13
N TRP A 10 7.59 -26.36 -24.43
CA TRP A 10 7.67 -26.11 -23.00
C TRP A 10 7.56 -24.59 -22.77
N ALA A 11 6.38 -24.12 -22.38
CA ALA A 11 6.20 -22.74 -21.93
C ALA A 11 6.77 -22.62 -20.50
N LEU A 12 7.84 -21.84 -20.36
CA LEU A 12 8.42 -21.45 -19.07
C LEU A 12 7.41 -20.59 -18.31
N LEU A 13 6.85 -21.12 -17.23
CA LEU A 13 6.18 -20.32 -16.19
C LEU A 13 7.25 -19.56 -15.42
N SER A 14 7.50 -18.31 -15.80
CA SER A 14 8.21 -17.35 -14.95
C SER A 14 7.30 -16.98 -13.80
N GLY A 15 7.57 -17.53 -12.61
CA GLY A 15 6.86 -17.23 -11.38
C GLY A 15 7.03 -15.76 -11.01
N ALA A 16 5.91 -15.06 -10.81
CA ALA A 16 5.89 -13.77 -10.17
C ALA A 16 6.38 -13.93 -8.72
N THR A 17 7.61 -13.47 -8.44
CA THR A 17 8.07 -13.27 -7.08
C THR A 17 7.38 -12.01 -6.55
N SER A 18 6.16 -12.17 -6.06
CA SER A 18 5.44 -11.11 -5.36
C SER A 18 6.23 -10.68 -4.12
N SER A 19 6.51 -9.38 -4.03
CA SER A 19 7.26 -8.72 -2.95
C SER A 19 6.50 -8.75 -1.61
N TYR A 20 6.35 -9.92 -1.00
CA TYR A 20 5.69 -10.08 0.30
C TYR A 20 6.55 -9.67 1.50
N ALA A 21 7.87 -9.45 1.32
CA ALA A 21 8.78 -9.16 2.44
C ALA A 21 8.63 -7.75 3.03
N GLN A 22 8.09 -6.78 2.26
CA GLN A 22 7.84 -5.41 2.73
C GLN A 22 6.56 -5.28 3.57
N ALA A 23 5.60 -6.20 3.38
CA ALA A 23 4.29 -6.19 4.06
C ALA A 23 4.43 -6.27 5.59
N GLY A 24 5.26 -7.21 6.06
CA GLY A 24 5.36 -7.53 7.49
C GLY A 24 5.88 -6.40 8.37
N ASN A 25 6.65 -5.43 7.84
CA ASN A 25 7.12 -4.30 8.63
C ASN A 25 6.03 -3.22 8.75
N LEU A 26 5.35 -2.92 7.64
CA LEU A 26 4.29 -1.92 7.61
C LEU A 26 3.08 -2.32 8.46
N ASP A 27 2.61 -3.57 8.33
CA ASP A 27 1.46 -4.07 9.09
C ASP A 27 1.71 -3.96 10.61
N VAL A 28 2.91 -4.31 11.06
CA VAL A 28 3.31 -4.24 12.47
C VAL A 28 3.37 -2.79 12.95
N LEU A 29 3.94 -1.89 12.16
CA LEU A 29 4.00 -0.47 12.49
C LEU A 29 2.58 0.12 12.60
N MET A 30 1.72 -0.15 11.63
CA MET A 30 0.38 0.45 11.55
C MET A 30 -0.56 -0.05 12.64
N GLN A 31 -0.44 -1.32 13.07
CA GLN A 31 -1.18 -1.86 14.21
C GLN A 31 -0.86 -1.14 15.54
N GLN A 32 0.31 -0.50 15.64
CA GLN A 32 0.76 0.18 16.86
C GLN A 32 0.43 1.68 16.88
N VAL A 33 -0.01 2.26 15.75
CA VAL A 33 -0.28 3.71 15.65
C VAL A 33 -1.40 4.13 16.60
N PHE A 34 -2.44 3.30 16.73
CA PHE A 34 -3.59 3.58 17.57
C PHE A 34 -3.90 2.42 18.52
N PRO A 35 -4.41 2.72 19.73
CA PRO A 35 -5.05 1.70 20.54
C PRO A 35 -6.23 1.09 19.79
N SER A 36 -6.32 -0.23 19.79
CA SER A 36 -7.38 -0.97 19.08
C SER A 36 -8.79 -0.64 19.57
N THR A 37 -8.95 0.06 20.69
CA THR A 37 -10.25 0.49 21.24
C THR A 37 -10.89 1.65 20.48
N GLU A 38 -10.11 2.46 19.76
CA GLU A 38 -10.60 3.65 19.06
C GLU A 38 -10.65 3.42 17.54
N VAL A 39 -9.53 2.95 17.00
CA VAL A 39 -9.31 2.77 15.56
C VAL A 39 -8.69 1.39 15.35
N THR A 40 -9.21 0.66 14.37
CA THR A 40 -8.68 -0.65 13.99
C THR A 40 -7.94 -0.51 12.68
N TYR A 41 -6.69 -0.98 12.65
CA TYR A 41 -5.97 -1.16 11.40
C TYR A 41 -6.57 -2.32 10.61
N ILE A 42 -6.85 -2.10 9.33
CA ILE A 42 -7.42 -3.11 8.43
C ILE A 42 -6.35 -3.74 7.54
N GLY A 43 -5.44 -2.92 7.03
CA GLY A 43 -4.44 -3.35 6.06
C GLY A 43 -3.96 -2.18 5.22
N TYR A 44 -3.33 -2.49 4.10
CA TYR A 44 -2.93 -1.51 3.11
C TYR A 44 -3.19 -2.03 1.70
N GLU A 45 -3.30 -1.12 0.73
CA GLU A 45 -3.48 -1.41 -0.68
C GLU A 45 -2.46 -0.64 -1.51
N SER A 46 -1.87 -1.32 -2.51
CA SER A 46 -1.02 -0.69 -3.50
C SER A 46 -1.86 -0.35 -4.72
N ILE A 47 -1.94 0.92 -5.08
CA ILE A 47 -2.69 1.38 -6.24
C ILE A 47 -1.73 1.81 -7.34
N GLU A 48 -1.92 1.27 -8.55
CA GLU A 48 -1.19 1.72 -9.73
C GLU A 48 -1.89 2.92 -10.39
N ARG A 49 -1.10 3.91 -10.79
CA ARG A 49 -1.52 5.13 -11.48
C ARG A 49 -1.49 4.89 -12.98
N GLU A 50 -2.61 4.37 -13.50
CA GLU A 50 -2.80 4.14 -14.93
C GLU A 50 -2.87 5.45 -15.75
N ASP A 51 -3.21 6.56 -15.11
CA ASP A 51 -3.27 7.89 -15.71
C ASP A 51 -1.90 8.49 -16.05
N ILE A 52 -0.84 7.97 -15.45
CA ILE A 52 0.55 8.33 -15.78
C ILE A 52 1.06 7.39 -16.88
N PRO A 53 1.56 7.90 -18.02
CA PRO A 53 2.12 7.07 -19.07
C PRO A 53 3.26 6.19 -18.55
N ALA A 54 3.34 4.95 -19.03
CA ALA A 54 4.41 4.02 -18.64
C ALA A 54 5.83 4.50 -19.03
N SER A 55 5.93 5.47 -19.94
CA SER A 55 7.19 6.10 -20.37
C SER A 55 7.60 7.30 -19.52
N ALA A 56 6.79 7.72 -18.56
CA ALA A 56 7.12 8.83 -17.68
C ALA A 56 8.20 8.39 -16.68
N ASP A 57 9.16 9.27 -16.40
CA ASP A 57 10.25 9.05 -15.45
C ASP A 57 9.81 9.33 -14.00
N VAL A 58 8.58 8.96 -13.67
CA VAL A 58 8.00 9.12 -12.33
C VAL A 58 7.44 7.78 -11.88
N ASP A 59 7.51 7.57 -10.57
CA ASP A 59 6.89 6.42 -9.93
C ASP A 59 5.37 6.47 -10.11
N ARG A 60 4.77 5.28 -10.26
CA ARG A 60 3.37 5.12 -10.69
C ARG A 60 2.53 4.39 -9.65
N LYS A 61 2.94 4.38 -8.38
CA LYS A 61 2.20 3.68 -7.33
C LYS A 61 2.05 4.55 -6.11
N TYR A 62 0.87 4.50 -5.51
CA TYR A 62 0.66 5.05 -4.18
C TYR A 62 0.10 3.99 -3.25
N LEU A 63 0.37 4.16 -1.97
CA LEU A 63 0.00 3.23 -0.92
C LEU A 63 -1.16 3.80 -0.13
N VAL A 64 -2.25 3.05 0.01
CA VAL A 64 -3.39 3.43 0.86
C VAL A 64 -3.37 2.60 2.12
N VAL A 65 -3.26 3.25 3.27
CA VAL A 65 -3.30 2.60 4.59
C VAL A 65 -4.71 2.73 5.16
N ASP A 66 -5.35 1.60 5.43
CA ASP A 66 -6.76 1.53 5.82
C ASP A 66 -6.92 1.32 7.33
N PHE A 67 -7.67 2.24 7.94
CA PHE A 67 -8.16 2.19 9.30
C PHE A 67 -9.68 2.28 9.35
N ARG A 68 -10.27 1.79 10.45
CA ARG A 68 -11.71 1.91 10.72
C ARG A 68 -11.96 2.36 12.15
N PHE A 69 -12.79 3.38 12.30
CA PHE A 69 -13.33 3.76 13.60
C PHE A 69 -14.30 2.69 14.11
N LYS A 70 -14.22 2.37 15.41
CA LYS A 70 -15.17 1.44 16.04
C LYS A 70 -16.54 2.06 16.36
N GLY A 71 -16.69 3.37 16.18
CA GLY A 71 -17.91 4.13 16.44
C GLY A 71 -18.22 5.11 15.31
N SER A 72 -18.91 6.21 15.64
CA SER A 72 -19.16 7.29 14.68
C SER A 72 -17.86 7.95 14.23
N LEU A 73 -17.85 8.44 12.99
CA LEU A 73 -16.76 9.30 12.51
C LEU A 73 -16.55 10.48 13.47
N PRO A 74 -15.28 10.81 13.79
CA PRO A 74 -14.99 11.93 14.66
C PRO A 74 -15.22 13.26 13.93
N SER A 75 -15.12 14.38 14.65
CA SER A 75 -15.10 15.71 14.02
C SER A 75 -13.92 15.83 13.05
N THR A 76 -14.05 16.71 12.06
CA THR A 76 -13.01 16.94 11.04
C THR A 76 -11.64 17.25 11.65
N GLU A 77 -11.58 18.07 12.70
CA GLU A 77 -10.33 18.40 13.38
C GLU A 77 -9.65 17.15 13.98
N LYS A 78 -10.42 16.31 14.66
CA LYS A 78 -9.92 15.05 15.22
C LYS A 78 -9.50 14.08 14.12
N LEU A 79 -10.26 14.01 13.04
CA LEU A 79 -9.90 13.19 11.88
C LEU A 79 -8.56 13.63 11.30
N GLN A 80 -8.35 14.93 11.08
CA GLN A 80 -7.09 15.47 10.57
C GLN A 80 -5.92 15.21 11.53
N ALA A 81 -6.15 15.31 12.85
CA ALA A 81 -5.14 14.95 13.84
C ALA A 81 -4.75 13.45 13.75
N LYS A 82 -5.72 12.56 13.50
CA LYS A 82 -5.47 11.12 13.30
C LYS A 82 -4.75 10.84 11.99
N VAL A 83 -5.14 11.49 10.89
CA VAL A 83 -4.40 11.43 9.61
C VAL A 83 -2.95 11.83 9.85
N HIS A 84 -2.72 13.00 10.45
CA HIS A 84 -1.38 13.50 10.74
C HIS A 84 -0.58 12.53 11.62
N GLN A 85 -1.20 11.91 12.63
CA GLN A 85 -0.54 10.92 13.48
C GLN A 85 -0.06 9.69 12.68
N VAL A 86 -0.87 9.16 11.76
CA VAL A 86 -0.48 8.04 10.88
C VAL A 86 0.69 8.46 9.99
N CYS A 87 0.52 9.57 9.26
CA CYS A 87 1.53 10.08 8.34
C CYS A 87 2.88 10.31 9.04
N MET A 88 2.87 10.98 10.19
CA MET A 88 4.08 11.23 10.97
C MET A 88 4.69 9.97 11.57
N THR A 89 3.89 8.95 11.88
CA THR A 89 4.43 7.66 12.33
C THR A 89 5.21 6.98 11.20
N MET A 90 4.66 6.97 9.99
CA MET A 90 5.35 6.42 8.82
C MET A 90 6.60 7.22 8.46
N PHE A 91 6.51 8.54 8.43
CA PHE A 91 7.62 9.42 8.03
C PHE A 91 8.80 9.40 9.02
N LYS A 92 8.56 9.04 10.28
CA LYS A 92 9.63 8.84 11.26
C LYS A 92 10.43 7.56 11.02
N ASP A 93 9.85 6.54 10.39
CA ASP A 93 10.57 5.33 10.01
C ASP A 93 11.25 5.52 8.65
N GLN A 94 12.49 6.03 8.71
CA GLN A 94 13.28 6.30 7.51
C GLN A 94 13.59 5.04 6.70
N GLN A 95 13.68 3.88 7.35
CA GLN A 95 13.97 2.63 6.65
C GLN A 95 12.75 2.16 5.86
N LEU A 96 11.57 2.20 6.49
CA LEU A 96 10.31 1.95 5.80
C LEU A 96 10.13 2.90 4.62
N MET A 97 10.38 4.20 4.83
CA MET A 97 10.17 5.19 3.77
C MET A 97 11.10 5.01 2.58
N ARG A 98 12.39 4.74 2.82
CA ARG A 98 13.31 4.38 1.75
C ARG A 98 12.85 3.11 1.02
N SER A 99 12.42 2.09 1.77
CA SER A 99 11.99 0.83 1.16
C SER A 99 10.73 1.00 0.29
N LEU A 100 9.81 1.88 0.69
CA LEU A 100 8.62 2.22 -0.08
C LEU A 100 9.00 3.00 -1.36
N SER A 101 9.85 4.01 -1.24
CA SER A 101 10.36 4.73 -2.42
C SER A 101 11.15 3.83 -3.38
N ASP A 102 12.04 2.98 -2.87
CA ASP A 102 12.79 2.00 -3.66
C ASP A 102 11.88 0.96 -4.34
N SER A 103 10.66 0.77 -3.82
CA SER A 103 9.62 -0.09 -4.38
C SER A 103 8.71 0.65 -5.39
N GLY A 104 8.96 1.92 -5.64
CA GLY A 104 8.23 2.76 -6.59
C GLY A 104 6.94 3.38 -6.05
N TYR A 105 6.83 3.54 -4.72
CA TYR A 105 5.76 4.32 -4.11
C TYR A 105 6.18 5.78 -3.95
N ASP A 106 5.46 6.69 -4.62
CA ASP A 106 5.72 8.14 -4.55
C ASP A 106 4.88 8.85 -3.47
N MET A 107 3.78 8.22 -3.05
CA MET A 107 2.81 8.79 -2.15
C MET A 107 2.22 7.74 -1.21
N VAL A 108 1.87 8.18 -0.01
CA VAL A 108 1.07 7.41 0.94
C VAL A 108 -0.19 8.21 1.27
N SER A 109 -1.33 7.54 1.26
CA SER A 109 -2.62 8.07 1.66
C SER A 109 -3.21 7.22 2.79
N VAL A 110 -4.04 7.83 3.63
CA VAL A 110 -4.69 7.18 4.77
C VAL A 110 -6.19 7.23 4.56
N ALA A 111 -6.87 6.10 4.77
CA ALA A 111 -8.32 6.00 4.71
C ALA A 111 -8.88 5.60 6.08
N PHE A 112 -9.91 6.30 6.55
CA PHE A 112 -10.64 5.93 7.78
C PHE A 112 -12.05 5.40 7.51
N ASP A 113 -12.51 5.52 6.27
CA ASP A 113 -13.73 4.92 5.75
C ASP A 113 -13.51 4.44 4.30
N ARG A 114 -14.60 4.06 3.61
CA ARG A 114 -14.54 3.58 2.21
C ARG A 114 -14.69 4.68 1.17
N GLN A 115 -14.97 5.91 1.59
CA GLN A 115 -15.36 7.01 0.71
C GLN A 115 -14.28 8.08 0.60
N SER A 116 -13.41 8.18 1.61
CA SER A 116 -12.41 9.22 1.73
C SER A 116 -11.01 8.66 1.91
N GLN A 117 -10.04 9.34 1.30
CA GLN A 117 -8.62 9.12 1.45
C GLN A 117 -7.96 10.48 1.71
N PHE A 118 -6.91 10.49 2.51
CA PHE A 118 -6.18 11.69 2.90
C PHE A 118 -4.69 11.50 2.62
N ASP A 119 -4.14 12.33 1.76
CA ASP A 119 -2.74 12.22 1.37
C ASP A 119 -1.82 12.69 2.50
N CYS A 120 -0.74 11.95 2.72
CA CYS A 120 0.37 12.35 3.58
C CYS A 120 1.31 13.27 2.79
N LEU A 121 0.99 14.57 2.72
CA LEU A 121 1.84 15.62 2.14
C LEU A 121 2.44 16.53 3.22
#